data_AF-A0A099NPZ0-F1
#
_entry.id   AF-A0A099NPZ0-F1
#
_cell.length_a   1.000
_cell.length_b   1.000
_cell.length_c   1.000
_cell.angle_alpha   90.00
_cell.angle_beta   90.00
_cell.angle_gamma   90.00
#
_symmetry.space_group_name_H-M   'P 1'
#
loop_
_entity.id
_entity.type
_entity.pdbx_description
1 polymer ?
#
loop_
_entity_poly.entity_id
_entity_poly.type
_entity_poly.pdbx_seq_one_letter_code
_entity_poly.pdbx_strand_id
1 'polypeptide(L)'
;MIGQALHFRYFHTVNVPSAIDRYTDEVRRVYGVLEMALSERRETLIMELDSENAESYSMGLTPISQSRYFDSPVWLVGDRCTIADLCFVPWNYVVDRIGIDLKAEFPEVYKWTKRMMRRPAVVRALTEN
;
A
#
# COMPACT_ATOMS: atom_id res chain seq x y z
N MET A 1 -12.39 -4.89 5.78
CA MET A 1 -12.16 -6.32 6.11
C MET A 1 -11.19 -6.53 7.26
N ILE A 2 -10.17 -5.67 7.44
CA ILE A 2 -9.20 -5.76 8.55
C ILE A 2 -9.88 -5.84 9.92
N GLY A 3 -10.90 -5.03 10.19
CA GLY A 3 -11.64 -5.09 11.45
C GLY A 3 -12.30 -6.44 11.72
N GLN A 4 -12.80 -7.14 10.70
CA GLN A 4 -13.38 -8.48 10.86
C GLN A 4 -12.28 -9.52 11.09
N ALA A 5 -11.15 -9.44 10.37
CA ALA A 5 -10.00 -10.30 10.63
C ALA A 5 -9.47 -10.13 12.07
N LEU A 6 -9.38 -8.89 12.55
CA LEU A 6 -9.03 -8.59 13.95
C LEU A 6 -10.08 -9.14 14.93
N HIS A 7 -11.37 -9.00 14.63
CA HIS A 7 -12.44 -9.53 15.48
C HIS A 7 -12.33 -11.04 15.67
N PHE A 8 -12.28 -11.82 14.58
CA PHE A 8 -12.20 -13.27 14.68
C PHE A 8 -10.86 -13.76 15.24
N ARG A 9 -9.78 -12.98 15.10
CA ARG A 9 -8.47 -13.34 15.62
C ARG A 9 -8.28 -13.03 17.11
N TYR A 10 -8.87 -11.95 17.62
CA TYR A 10 -8.57 -11.43 18.96
C TYR A 10 -9.76 -11.25 19.89
N PHE A 11 -10.97 -11.09 19.36
CA PHE A 11 -12.13 -10.66 20.15
C PHE A 11 -13.29 -11.67 20.17
N HIS A 12 -13.40 -12.53 19.16
CA HIS A 12 -14.44 -13.55 19.11
C HIS A 12 -14.16 -14.64 20.17
N THR A 13 -15.21 -15.08 20.87
CA THR A 13 -15.08 -16.00 22.03
C THR A 13 -14.68 -17.42 21.64
N VAL A 14 -14.95 -17.80 20.40
CA VAL A 14 -14.61 -19.12 19.82
C VAL A 14 -13.64 -18.93 18.67
N ASN A 15 -12.60 -19.76 18.61
CA ASN A 15 -11.69 -19.78 17.47
C ASN A 15 -12.39 -20.39 16.25
N VAL A 16 -12.49 -19.62 15.16
CA VAL A 16 -13.09 -20.04 13.88
C VAL A 16 -12.07 -19.84 12.76
N PRO A 17 -11.20 -20.84 12.48
CA PRO A 17 -10.09 -20.69 11.53
C PRO A 17 -10.52 -20.23 10.14
N SER A 18 -11.61 -20.81 9.61
CA SER A 18 -12.12 -20.44 8.29
C SER A 18 -12.56 -18.97 8.18
N ALA A 19 -13.04 -18.37 9.27
CA ALA A 19 -13.39 -16.96 9.30
C ALA A 19 -12.13 -16.07 9.33
N ILE A 20 -11.12 -16.47 10.12
CA ILE A 20 -9.82 -15.79 10.16
C ILE A 20 -9.18 -15.80 8.77
N ASP A 21 -9.11 -16.96 8.13
CA ASP A 21 -8.51 -17.13 6.80
C ASP A 21 -9.27 -16.32 5.75
N ARG A 22 -10.61 -16.48 5.69
CA ARG A 22 -11.46 -15.73 4.76
C ARG A 22 -11.20 -14.22 4.79
N TYR A 23 -11.15 -13.63 5.98
CA TYR A 23 -10.98 -12.19 6.11
C TYR A 23 -9.54 -11.74 5.92
N THR A 24 -8.56 -12.57 6.28
CA THR A 24 -7.15 -12.27 6.03
C THR A 24 -6.84 -12.30 4.54
N ASP A 25 -7.33 -13.31 3.82
CA ASP A 25 -7.15 -13.45 2.38
C ASP A 25 -7.86 -12.34 1.60
N GLU A 26 -9.05 -11.94 2.03
CA GLU A 26 -9.73 -10.80 1.43
C GLU A 26 -8.98 -9.48 1.67
N VAL A 27 -8.32 -9.32 2.83
CA VAL A 27 -7.45 -8.15 3.05
C VAL A 27 -6.25 -8.20 2.12
N ARG A 28 -5.58 -9.35 1.95
CA ARG A 28 -4.49 -9.48 0.96
C ARG A 28 -4.97 -9.13 -0.45
N ARG A 29 -6.16 -9.59 -0.84
CA ARG A 29 -6.75 -9.26 -2.14
C ARG A 29 -6.96 -7.76 -2.31
N VAL A 30 -7.46 -7.07 -1.29
CA VAL A 30 -7.63 -5.60 -1.30
C VAL A 30 -6.28 -4.87 -1.42
N TYR A 31 -5.26 -5.29 -0.66
CA TYR A 31 -3.92 -4.72 -0.81
C TYR A 31 -3.29 -5.02 -2.17
N GLY A 32 -3.59 -6.17 -2.78
CA GLY A 32 -3.20 -6.47 -4.16
C GLY A 32 -3.76 -5.47 -5.16
N VAL A 33 -5.00 -5.00 -4.98
CA VAL A 33 -5.58 -3.93 -5.82
C VAL A 33 -4.85 -2.61 -5.63
N LEU A 34 -4.52 -2.24 -4.38
CA LEU A 34 -3.76 -1.03 -4.09
C LEU A 34 -2.34 -1.08 -4.67
N GLU A 35 -1.66 -2.22 -4.50
CA GLU A 35 -0.31 -2.46 -5.03
C GLU A 35 -0.30 -2.32 -6.54
N MET A 36 -1.24 -2.96 -7.23
CA MET A 36 -1.38 -2.87 -8.68
C MET A 36 -1.61 -1.41 -9.13
N ALA A 37 -2.55 -0.71 -8.50
CA ALA A 37 -2.84 0.69 -8.85
C ALA A 37 -1.65 1.62 -8.62
N LEU A 38 -0.92 1.46 -7.51
CA LEU A 38 0.26 2.27 -7.20
C LEU A 38 1.44 1.93 -8.13
N SER A 39 1.59 0.66 -8.52
CA SER A 39 2.59 0.23 -9.51
C SER A 39 2.33 0.87 -10.87
N GLU A 40 1.08 0.83 -11.34
CA GLU A 40 0.67 1.47 -12.60
C GLU A 40 0.97 2.98 -12.57
N ARG A 41 0.61 3.67 -11.48
CA ARG A 41 0.95 5.09 -11.28
C ARG A 41 2.45 5.35 -11.34
N ARG A 42 3.27 4.45 -10.79
CA ARG A 42 4.73 4.57 -10.83
C ARG A 42 5.28 4.39 -12.24
N GLU A 43 4.78 3.40 -12.97
CA GLU A 43 5.17 3.16 -14.36
C GLU A 43 4.84 4.38 -15.23
N THR A 44 3.60 4.90 -15.13
CA THR A 44 3.20 6.14 -15.83
C THR A 44 4.11 7.30 -15.48
N LEU A 45 4.33 7.58 -14.18
CA LEU A 45 5.20 8.67 -13.73
C LEU A 45 6.62 8.56 -14.31
N ILE A 46 7.19 7.35 -14.32
CA ILE A 46 8.56 7.12 -14.81
C ILE A 46 8.63 7.35 -16.32
N MET A 47 7.68 6.82 -17.09
CA MET A 47 7.65 7.00 -18.55
C MET A 47 7.41 8.46 -18.94
N GLU A 48 6.62 9.21 -18.16
CA GLU A 48 6.39 10.64 -18.40
C GLU A 48 7.64 11.49 -18.09
N LEU A 49 8.36 11.17 -17.01
CA LEU A 49 9.55 11.93 -16.59
C LEU A 49 10.84 11.53 -17.34
N ASP A 50 10.87 10.34 -17.93
CA ASP A 50 11.99 9.79 -18.69
C ASP A 50 11.52 9.30 -20.07
N SER A 51 10.99 10.23 -20.86
CA SER A 51 10.38 9.95 -22.17
C SER A 51 11.34 9.33 -23.17
N GLU A 52 12.65 9.60 -23.04
CA GLU A 52 13.69 9.03 -23.90
C GLU A 52 13.86 7.52 -23.69
N ASN A 53 13.66 7.03 -22.47
CA ASN A 53 13.78 5.61 -22.12
C ASN A 53 12.42 4.90 -21.96
N ALA A 54 11.30 5.59 -22.21
CA ALA A 54 9.95 5.08 -21.97
C ALA A 54 9.65 3.76 -22.70
N GLU A 55 10.09 3.61 -23.95
CA GLU A 55 9.91 2.38 -24.73
C GLU A 55 10.61 1.18 -24.05
N SER A 56 11.84 1.38 -23.59
CA SER A 56 12.63 0.35 -22.89
C SER A 56 11.96 -0.13 -21.60
N TYR A 57 11.33 0.77 -20.85
CA TYR A 57 10.53 0.43 -19.67
C TYR A 57 9.25 -0.33 -20.05
N SER A 58 8.50 0.16 -21.03
CA SER A 58 7.23 -0.45 -21.46
C SER A 58 7.40 -1.87 -22.03
N MET A 59 8.54 -2.14 -22.65
CA MET A 59 8.89 -3.46 -23.19
C MET A 59 9.51 -4.39 -22.15
N GLY A 60 9.74 -3.93 -20.92
CA GLY A 60 10.40 -4.70 -19.86
C GLY A 60 11.89 -4.96 -20.11
N LEU A 61 12.52 -4.24 -21.04
CA LEU A 61 13.95 -4.35 -21.34
C LEU A 61 14.80 -3.74 -20.24
N THR A 62 14.30 -2.68 -19.60
CA THR A 62 14.90 -2.08 -18.40
C THR A 62 13.93 -2.20 -17.23
N PRO A 63 14.34 -2.79 -16.10
CA PRO A 63 13.50 -2.82 -14.90
C PRO A 63 13.18 -1.40 -14.41
N ILE A 64 11.92 -1.17 -14.05
CA ILE A 64 11.41 0.08 -13.47
C ILE A 64 12.24 0.53 -12.23
N SER A 65 12.81 -0.44 -11.49
CA SER A 65 13.69 -0.21 -10.35
C SER A 65 14.99 0.54 -10.67
N GLN A 66 15.41 0.58 -11.94
CA GLN A 66 16.61 1.33 -12.35
C GLN A 66 16.32 2.82 -12.61
N SER A 67 15.06 3.22 -12.70
CA SER A 67 14.73 4.63 -12.88
C SER A 67 15.17 5.46 -11.68
N ARG A 68 15.78 6.63 -11.93
CA ARG A 68 16.08 7.61 -10.88
C ARG A 68 14.83 8.11 -10.13
N TYR A 69 13.64 7.92 -10.73
CA TYR A 69 12.35 8.30 -10.16
C TYR A 69 11.63 7.14 -9.44
N PHE A 70 12.30 5.98 -9.27
CA PHE A 70 11.70 4.80 -8.65
C PHE A 70 11.26 4.99 -7.18
N ASP A 71 11.77 6.02 -6.51
CA ASP A 71 11.34 6.40 -5.17
C ASP A 71 10.50 7.69 -5.11
N SER A 72 10.18 8.28 -6.27
CA SER A 72 9.26 9.42 -6.33
C SER A 72 7.89 9.06 -5.73
N PRO A 73 7.22 10.00 -5.05
CA PRO A 73 5.92 9.75 -4.46
C PRO A 73 4.87 9.56 -5.56
N VAL A 74 4.05 8.53 -5.40
CA VAL A 74 2.86 8.25 -6.22
C VAL A 74 1.64 8.23 -5.31
N TRP A 75 0.49 8.64 -5.83
CA TRP A 75 -0.77 8.76 -5.10
C TRP A 75 -1.89 8.08 -5.89
N LEU A 76 -2.95 7.66 -5.22
CA LEU A 76 -4.03 6.92 -5.88
C LEU A 76 -4.77 7.75 -6.94
N VAL A 77 -5.02 9.03 -6.63
CA VAL A 77 -5.82 9.92 -7.47
C VAL A 77 -5.11 11.26 -7.65
N GLY A 78 -4.76 11.57 -8.90
CA GLY A 78 -3.97 12.74 -9.27
C GLY A 78 -2.55 12.71 -8.69
N ASP A 79 -1.80 13.80 -8.87
CA ASP A 79 -0.37 13.84 -8.54
C ASP A 79 -0.10 14.36 -7.12
N ARG A 80 -1.06 14.18 -6.21
CA ARG A 80 -0.97 14.68 -4.82
C ARG A 80 -1.69 13.77 -3.83
N CYS A 81 -1.22 13.78 -2.58
CA CYS A 81 -1.87 13.09 -1.48
C CYS A 81 -3.26 13.70 -1.21
N THR A 82 -4.28 12.84 -1.17
CA THR A 82 -5.67 13.20 -0.89
C THR A 82 -6.27 12.33 0.22
N ILE A 83 -7.54 12.55 0.53
CA ILE A 83 -8.29 11.70 1.46
C ILE A 83 -8.38 10.25 0.98
N ALA A 84 -8.30 9.99 -0.33
CA ALA A 84 -8.28 8.64 -0.88
C ALA A 84 -7.04 7.88 -0.40
N ASP A 85 -5.94 8.58 -0.12
CA ASP A 85 -4.74 7.97 0.43
C ASP A 85 -4.79 7.85 1.95
N LEU A 86 -5.13 8.96 2.61
CA LEU A 86 -5.06 9.07 4.07
C LEU A 86 -6.02 8.11 4.79
N CYS A 87 -7.13 7.70 4.16
CA CYS A 87 -8.10 6.79 4.79
C CYS A 87 -7.53 5.39 5.07
N PHE A 88 -6.43 5.00 4.42
CA PHE A 88 -5.76 3.71 4.65
C PHE A 88 -4.74 3.75 5.79
N VAL A 89 -4.24 4.93 6.17
CA VAL A 89 -3.14 5.07 7.14
C VAL A 89 -3.38 4.34 8.47
N PRO A 90 -4.53 4.50 9.16
CA PRO A 90 -4.75 3.81 10.43
C PRO A 90 -4.79 2.29 10.27
N TRP A 91 -5.26 1.81 9.12
CA TRP A 91 -5.39 0.39 8.84
C TRP A 91 -4.06 -0.26 8.44
N ASN A 92 -3.23 0.45 7.66
CA ASN A 92 -1.87 0.00 7.33
C ASN A 92 -0.99 -0.11 8.58
N TYR A 93 -1.27 0.69 9.61
CA TYR A 93 -0.56 0.65 10.89
C TYR A 93 -0.84 -0.63 11.71
N VAL A 94 -1.95 -1.32 11.47
CA VAL A 94 -2.39 -2.48 12.29
C VAL A 94 -2.52 -3.78 11.51
N VAL A 95 -2.25 -3.78 10.20
CA VAL A 95 -2.46 -4.96 9.33
C VAL A 95 -1.47 -6.09 9.62
N ASP A 96 -0.29 -5.77 10.17
CA ASP A 96 0.69 -6.74 10.65
C ASP A 96 0.12 -7.67 11.73
N ARG A 97 -0.81 -7.18 12.54
CA ARG A 97 -1.50 -7.98 13.57
C ARG A 97 -2.32 -9.14 13.00
N ILE A 98 -2.72 -9.08 11.73
CA ILE A 98 -3.40 -10.20 11.08
C ILE A 98 -2.45 -11.05 10.21
N GLY A 99 -1.13 -10.82 10.31
CA GLY A 99 -0.10 -11.61 9.64
C GLY A 99 0.14 -11.19 8.19
N ILE A 100 -0.03 -9.90 7.88
CA ILE A 100 0.29 -9.33 6.57
C ILE A 100 1.49 -8.39 6.72
N ASP A 101 2.59 -8.70 6.03
CA ASP A 101 3.79 -7.86 5.98
C ASP A 101 3.75 -7.00 4.71
N LEU A 102 3.37 -5.73 4.87
CA LEU A 102 3.31 -4.79 3.73
C LEU A 102 4.67 -4.65 3.02
N LYS A 103 5.80 -4.71 3.73
CA LYS A 103 7.11 -4.53 3.12
C LYS A 103 7.49 -5.71 2.23
N ALA A 104 7.15 -6.92 2.67
CA ALA A 104 7.47 -8.14 1.94
C ALA A 104 6.45 -8.46 0.84
N GLU A 105 5.15 -8.23 1.10
CA GLU A 105 4.06 -8.61 0.20
C GLU A 105 3.66 -7.49 -0.79
N PHE A 106 3.76 -6.21 -0.40
CA PHE A 106 3.24 -5.08 -1.18
C PHE A 106 4.20 -3.87 -1.18
N PRO A 107 5.32 -3.94 -1.92
CA PRO A 107 6.38 -2.93 -1.92
C PRO A 107 5.92 -1.50 -2.22
N GLU A 108 5.01 -1.29 -3.17
CA GLU A 108 4.49 0.03 -3.50
C GLU A 108 3.57 0.58 -2.43
N VAL A 109 2.69 -0.25 -1.86
CA VAL A 109 1.89 0.13 -0.69
C VAL A 109 2.79 0.48 0.50
N TYR A 110 3.86 -0.28 0.75
CA TYR A 110 4.80 0.02 1.82
C TYR A 110 5.47 1.39 1.62
N LYS A 111 5.97 1.64 0.41
CA LYS A 111 6.54 2.92 0.01
C LYS A 111 5.56 4.06 0.26
N TRP A 112 4.34 3.94 -0.25
CA TRP A 112 3.27 4.92 -0.12
C TRP A 112 2.90 5.18 1.35
N THR A 113 2.74 4.13 2.15
CA THR A 113 2.47 4.21 3.59
C THR A 113 3.58 4.96 4.33
N LYS A 114 4.85 4.62 4.08
CA LYS A 114 6.00 5.29 4.71
C LYS A 114 6.03 6.78 4.41
N ARG A 115 5.61 7.19 3.21
CA ARG A 115 5.53 8.60 2.81
C ARG A 115 4.42 9.33 3.57
N MET A 116 3.24 8.73 3.72
CA MET A 116 2.16 9.30 4.54
C MET A 116 2.51 9.39 6.03
N MET A 117 3.14 8.35 6.58
CA MET A 117 3.55 8.29 7.99
C MET A 117 4.64 9.30 8.37
N ARG A 118 5.38 9.85 7.40
CA ARG A 118 6.35 10.93 7.64
C ARG A 118 5.71 12.31 7.79
N ARG A 119 4.41 12.45 7.50
CA ARG A 119 3.72 13.75 7.56
C ARG A 119 3.47 14.12 9.03
N PRO A 120 3.91 15.32 9.51
CA PRO A 120 3.74 15.70 10.92
C PRO A 120 2.29 15.65 11.41
N ALA A 121 1.32 15.98 10.56
CA ALA A 121 -0.10 15.89 10.89
C ALA A 121 -0.57 14.45 11.13
N VAL A 122 -0.06 13.48 10.37
CA VAL A 122 -0.38 12.06 10.52
C VAL A 122 0.25 11.51 11.79
N VAL A 123 1.54 11.79 12.02
CA VAL A 123 2.25 11.37 13.23
C VAL A 123 1.48 11.87 14.45
N ARG A 124 1.17 13.16 14.48
CA ARG A 124 0.40 13.79 15.56
C ARG A 124 -0.92 13.09 15.83
N ALA A 125 -1.72 12.85 14.79
CA ALA A 125 -3.03 12.22 14.92
C ALA A 125 -2.98 10.77 15.42
N LEU A 126 -1.86 10.07 15.23
CA LEU A 126 -1.68 8.69 15.70
C LEU A 126 -1.04 8.59 17.09
N THR A 127 -0.40 9.66 17.58
CA THR A 127 0.33 9.66 18.86
C THR A 127 -0.30 10.52 19.94
N GLU A 128 -1.10 11.52 19.60
CA GLU A 128 -1.81 12.34 20.57
C GLU A 128 -3.10 11.63 21.00
N ASN A 129 -3.13 11.18 22.26
CA ASN A 129 -4.31 10.71 23.00
C ASN A 129 -4.98 11.87 23.73
#